data_AF-A0A9Q6S4N2-F1
#
_entry.id   AF-A0A9Q6S4N2-F1
#
_cell.length_a   1.000
_cell.length_b   1.000
_cell.length_c   1.000
_cell.angle_alpha   90.00
_cell.angle_beta   90.00
_cell.angle_gamma   90.00
#
_symmetry.space_group_name_H-M   'P 1'
#
loop_
_entity.id
_entity.type
_entity.pdbx_description
1 polymer ?
#
loop_
_entity_poly.entity_id
_entity_poly.type
_entity_poly.pdbx_seq_one_letter_code
_entity_poly.pdbx_strand_id
1 'polypeptide(L)' 'MDIIDLARESGLTVILDGRIGREEYHSVCGSISALSRFAESVCQRTATPDDCASGQARTSVN' A
#
# COMPACT_ATOMS: atom_id res chain seq x y z
N MET A 1 -11.34 -3.45 6.74
CA MET A 1 -10.50 -2.46 6.06
C MET A 1 -10.02 -3.12 4.79
N ASP A 2 -10.42 -2.61 3.63
CA ASP A 2 -10.09 -3.23 2.35
C ASP A 2 -8.87 -2.55 1.74
N ILE A 3 -7.82 -3.35 1.48
CA ILE A 3 -6.61 -2.88 0.81
C ILE A 3 -6.91 -2.31 -0.59
N ILE A 4 -8.00 -2.78 -1.20
CA ILE A 4 -8.47 -2.34 -2.50
C ILE A 4 -9.00 -0.90 -2.44
N ASP A 5 -9.72 -0.52 -1.39
CA ASP A 5 -10.21 0.85 -1.23
C ASP A 5 -9.05 1.82 -1.01
N LEU A 6 -8.06 1.41 -0.23
CA LEU A 6 -6.85 2.20 -0.01
C LEU A 6 -6.06 2.44 -1.31
N ALA A 7 -6.00 1.44 -2.19
CA ALA A 7 -5.40 1.59 -3.51
C ALA A 7 -6.15 2.64 -4.34
N ARG A 8 -7.49 2.63 -4.32
CA ARG A 8 -8.33 3.62 -5.01
C ARG A 8 -8.14 5.02 -4.46
N GLU A 9 -8.15 5.18 -3.14
CA GLU A 9 -7.93 6.47 -2.47
C GLU A 9 -6.55 7.05 -2.78
N SER A 10 -5.54 6.19 -2.95
CA SER A 10 -4.18 6.58 -3.32
C SER A 10 -4.03 6.98 -4.79
N GLY A 11 -5.08 6.82 -5.60
CA GLY A 11 -5.09 7.13 -7.03
C GLY A 11 -4.62 5.98 -7.92
N LEU A 12 -4.61 4.75 -7.42
CA LEU A 12 -4.36 3.56 -8.24
C LEU A 12 -5.67 3.07 -8.87
N THR A 13 -5.58 2.66 -10.13
CA THR A 13 -6.65 1.94 -10.83
C THR A 13 -6.62 0.47 -10.42
N VAL A 14 -7.73 -0.04 -9.89
CA VAL A 14 -7.87 -1.45 -9.50
C VAL A 14 -8.70 -2.18 -10.56
N ILE A 15 -8.16 -3.27 -11.11
CA ILE A 15 -8.78 -4.08 -12.15
C ILE A 15 -8.97 -5.50 -11.60
N LEU A 16 -10.18 -6.04 -11.70
CA LEU A 16 -10.44 -7.46 -11.43
C LEU A 16 -10.03 -8.28 -12.65
N ASP A 17 -8.96 -9.06 -12.52
CA ASP A 17 -8.40 -9.89 -13.58
C ASP A 17 -9.18 -11.20 -13.73
N GLY A 18 -9.64 -11.77 -12.62
CA GLY A 18 -10.43 -12.99 -12.64
C GLY A 18 -10.92 -13.41 -11.25
N ARG A 19 -11.83 -14.37 -11.24
CA ARG A 19 -12.32 -15.02 -10.02
C ARG A 19 -12.21 -16.53 -10.18
N ILE A 20 -11.54 -17.17 -9.24
CA ILE A 20 -11.40 -18.62 -9.19
C ILE A 20 -12.02 -19.09 -7.87
N GLY A 21 -13.17 -19.74 -7.95
CA GLY A 21 -13.95 -20.11 -6.77
C GLY A 21 -14.40 -18.87 -5.98
N ARG A 22 -13.84 -18.70 -4.77
CA ARG A 22 -14.11 -17.54 -3.89
C ARG A 22 -12.97 -16.51 -3.89
N GLU A 23 -11.85 -16.81 -4.55
CA GLU A 23 -10.72 -15.89 -4.64
C GLU A 23 -10.88 -14.96 -5.83
N GLU A 24 -10.56 -13.69 -5.60
CA GLU A 24 -10.58 -12.64 -6.61
C GLU A 24 -9.16 -12.12 -6.84
N TYR A 25 -8.73 -12.13 -8.10
CA TYR A 25 -7.40 -11.67 -8.49
C TYR A 25 -7.51 -10.26 -9.03
N HIS A 26 -6.79 -9.33 -8.41
CA HIS A 26 -6.82 -7.92 -8.76
C HIS A 26 -5.44 -7.41 -9.15
N SER A 27 -5.39 -6.63 -10.22
CA SER A 27 -4.22 -5.86 -10.65
C SER A 27 -4.39 -4.39 -10.27
N VAL A 28 -3.30 -3.74 -9.87
CA VAL A 28 -3.27 -2.29 -9.60
C VAL A 28 -2.32 -1.58 -10.56
N CYS A 29 -2.78 -0.47 -11.14
CA CYS A 29 -2.02 0.31 -12.11
C CYS A 29 -2.06 1.80 -11.74
N GLY A 30 -0.95 2.51 -11.95
CA GLY A 30 -0.88 3.94 -11.71
C GLY A 30 0.55 4.46 -11.74
N SER A 31 0.72 5.74 -11.40
CA SER A 31 2.05 6.34 -11.30
C SER A 31 2.80 5.87 -10.06
N ILE A 32 4.13 5.93 -10.10
CA ILE A 32 4.98 5.61 -8.93
C ILE A 32 4.62 6.48 -7.71
N SER A 33 4.26 7.75 -7.90
CA SER A 33 3.82 8.62 -6.81
C SER A 33 2.53 8.11 -6.11
N ALA A 34 1.60 7.51 -6.86
CA ALA A 34 0.40 6.91 -6.29
C ALA A 34 0.74 5.63 -5.51
N LEU A 35 1.71 4.84 -6.01
CA LEU A 35 2.21 3.67 -5.30
C LEU A 35 2.89 4.06 -3.98
N SER A 36 3.68 5.14 -3.95
CA SER A 36 4.28 5.65 -2.71
C SER A 36 3.24 6.08 -1.68
N ARG A 37 2.18 6.80 -2.10
CA ARG A 37 1.06 7.20 -1.21
C ARG A 37 0.30 6.00 -0.67
N PHE A 38 0.11 4.98 -1.49
CA PHE A 38 -0.51 3.72 -1.08
C PHE A 38 0.33 3.03 -0.01
N ALA A 39 1.63 2.86 -0.23
CA ALA A 39 2.53 2.25 0.75
C ALA A 39 2.52 3.02 2.08
N GLU A 40 2.56 4.35 2.04
CA GLU A 40 2.49 5.18 3.24
C GLU A 40 1.17 4.97 3.99
N SER A 41 0.05 4.95 3.26
CA SER A 41 -1.28 4.74 3.85
C SER A 41 -1.45 3.34 4.44
N VAL A 42 -0.82 2.32 3.84
CA VAL A 42 -0.77 0.96 4.38
C VAL A 42 0.01 0.98 5.69
N CYS A 43 1.24 1.51 5.68
CA CYS A 43 2.11 1.57 6.85
C CYS A 43 1.46 2.31 8.03
N GLN A 44 0.85 3.48 7.78
CA GLN A 44 0.17 4.26 8.83
C GLN A 44 -0.96 3.48 9.50
N ARG A 45 -1.58 2.54 8.78
CA ARG A 45 -2.75 1.83 9.28
C ARG A 45 -2.47 0.40 9.77
N THR A 46 -1.35 -0.17 9.35
CA THR A 46 -0.77 -1.38 9.95
C THR A 46 0.04 -1.06 11.19
N ALA A 47 0.47 0.18 11.36
CA ALA A 47 1.07 0.69 12.60
C ALA A 47 0.01 0.75 13.72
N THR A 48 -0.33 -0.41 14.27
CA THR A 48 -0.55 -0.50 15.71
C THR A 48 0.70 0.04 16.41
N PRO A 49 0.59 0.78 17.53
CA PRO A 49 1.68 1.54 18.16
C PRO A 49 2.81 0.70 18.79
N ASP A 50 3.16 -0.46 18.24
CA ASP A 50 4.20 -1.36 18.77
C ASP A 50 5.42 -1.54 17.84
N ASP A 51 5.42 -0.96 16.61
CA ASP A 51 6.54 -1.12 15.66
C ASP A 51 7.06 0.23 15.11
N CYS A 52 7.11 1.27 15.93
CA CYS A 52 7.63 2.58 15.51
C CYS A 52 9.17 2.70 15.58
N ALA A 53 9.91 1.59 15.74
CA ALA A 53 11.35 1.61 16.03
C ALA A 53 12.17 0.68 15.12
N SER A 54 12.00 0.74 13.80
CA SER A 54 12.94 0.10 12.85
C SER A 54 12.88 0.73 11.46
N GLY A 55 13.37 1.96 11.32
CA GLY A 55 13.43 2.57 9.98
C GLY A 55 14.23 3.86 9.86
N GLN A 56 14.62 4.51 10.95
CA GLN A 56 15.45 5.70 10.88
C GLN A 56 16.86 5.42 11.37
N ALA A 57 17.60 4.66 10.57
CA ALA A 57 19.03 4.52 10.74
C ALA A 57 19.74 4.71 9.39
N ARG A 58 20.33 5.91 9.27
CA ARG A 58 21.69 6.16 8.75
C ARG A 58 21.76 6.75 7.33
N THR A 59 21.54 8.04 7.25
CA THR A 59 22.35 8.90 6.37
C THR A 59 23.07 9.92 7.23
N SER A 60 24.16 9.48 7.86
CA SER A 60 25.18 10.38 8.38
C SER A 60 26.00 10.84 7.17
N VAL A 61 25.72 12.03 6.66
CA VAL A 61 26.60 12.72 5.72
C VAL A 61 27.29 13.86 6.47
N ASN A 62 28.59 13.62 6.69
CA ASN A 62 29.67 14.53 7.07
C ASN A 62 29.50 15.37 8.34
#